data_AF-A0A553FXL9-F1
#
_entry.id   AF-A0A553FXL9-F1
#
_cell.length_a   1.000
_cell.length_b   1.000
_cell.length_c   1.000
_cell.angle_alpha   90.00
_cell.angle_beta   90.00
_cell.angle_gamma   90.00
#
_symmetry.space_group_name_H-M   'P 1'
#
loop_
_entity.id
_entity.type
_entity.pdbx_description
1 polymer ?
#
loop_
_entity_poly.entity_id
_entity_poly.type
_entity_poly.pdbx_seq_one_letter_code
_entity_poly.pdbx_strand_id
1 'polypeptide(L)'
;MKGLKFRYSPLSDESIAIADIANLASGIGFGEPQSELRATAEALERFWQKRGPSDHAKIYSLSNYFNDDKLVISEEAQNVTDSSGTAIHRSLEKAIESACLEFIERQSLIAHWRFSTHGVELSMNNPVENDHPSETWRIYEISIFEGVYVCLALFSSPAKSTQYSAGAASGFHLRSTAEKALRECRQAILSMQDNLFRRSTGRPLMDRIQDEYLKANKPNTSEEWRNSNPLRITIPSQLRRTPNSALELLANTANPPLMLVDSLSYDGSLWYIARLLSNDWPSGLQDDRPDALKTLSTYLGNEFRAGPVPFG
;
A
#
# COMPACT_ATOMS: atom_id res chain seq x y z
N MET A 1 10.00 5.86 25.29
CA MET A 1 9.39 4.52 25.14
C MET A 1 10.40 3.48 25.62
N LYS A 2 10.01 2.51 26.48
CA LYS A 2 10.91 1.40 26.86
C LYS A 2 10.78 0.25 25.84
N GLY A 3 11.93 -0.16 25.30
CA GLY A 3 12.29 -1.35 24.50
C GLY A 3 11.24 -2.01 23.60
N LEU A 4 11.53 -2.06 22.29
CA LEU A 4 10.92 -3.04 21.38
C LEU A 4 11.24 -4.46 21.83
N LYS A 5 10.23 -5.33 21.75
CA LYS A 5 10.46 -6.78 21.81
C LYS A 5 10.41 -7.30 20.38
N PHE A 6 11.49 -7.93 19.94
CA PHE A 6 11.51 -8.66 18.69
C PHE A 6 11.09 -10.11 18.92
N ARG A 7 10.20 -10.60 18.05
CA ARG A 7 9.85 -12.01 17.94
C ARG A 7 10.05 -12.44 16.50
N TYR A 8 10.60 -13.64 16.33
CA TYR A 8 10.82 -14.23 15.01
C TYR A 8 9.76 -15.30 14.77
N SER A 9 9.20 -15.33 13.56
CA SER A 9 8.18 -16.33 13.21
C SER A 9 8.81 -17.72 13.12
N PRO A 10 8.27 -18.74 13.80
CA PRO A 10 8.78 -20.11 13.68
C PRO A 10 8.44 -20.77 12.34
N LEU A 11 7.61 -20.12 11.51
CA LEU A 11 7.14 -20.64 10.22
C LEU A 11 8.04 -20.23 9.04
N SER A 12 9.12 -19.49 9.29
CA SER A 12 10.03 -19.00 8.25
C SER A 12 11.43 -18.87 8.83
N ASP A 13 12.44 -19.43 8.15
CA ASP A 13 13.86 -19.22 8.47
C ASP A 13 14.13 -17.71 8.59
N GLU A 14 14.40 -17.25 9.83
CA GLU A 14 14.90 -15.94 10.33
C GLU A 14 14.50 -14.62 9.64
N SER A 15 13.64 -14.65 8.62
CA SER A 15 13.42 -13.57 7.66
C SER A 15 12.22 -12.68 8.00
N ILE A 16 11.56 -12.94 9.12
CA ILE A 16 10.42 -12.18 9.64
C ILE A 16 10.74 -11.73 11.06
N ALA A 17 10.85 -10.42 11.23
CA ALA A 17 10.91 -9.78 12.54
C ALA A 17 9.54 -9.19 12.88
N ILE A 18 9.08 -9.40 14.11
CA ILE A 18 7.89 -8.74 14.67
C ILE A 18 8.37 -7.83 15.78
N ALA A 19 8.09 -6.53 15.67
CA ALA A 19 8.51 -5.53 16.66
C ALA A 19 7.29 -5.04 17.45
N ASP A 20 7.29 -5.21 18.77
CA ASP A 20 6.19 -4.81 19.65
C ASP A 20 6.57 -3.57 20.50
N ILE A 21 5.86 -2.45 20.31
CA ILE A 21 6.00 -1.25 21.15
C ILE A 21 5.05 -1.36 22.35
N ALA A 22 5.54 -1.90 23.46
CA ALA A 22 4.86 -1.91 24.76
C ALA A 22 3.36 -2.32 24.73
N ASN A 23 3.00 -3.30 23.90
CA ASN A 23 1.62 -3.75 23.62
C ASN A 23 0.68 -2.70 22.99
N LEU A 24 1.21 -1.56 22.56
CA LEU A 24 0.43 -0.48 21.93
C LEU A 24 0.35 -0.68 20.42
N ALA A 25 1.41 -1.16 19.78
CA ALA A 25 1.48 -1.42 18.35
C ALA A 25 2.49 -2.53 18.04
N SER A 26 2.26 -3.24 16.95
CA SER A 26 3.11 -4.33 16.45
C SER A 26 3.35 -4.11 14.96
N GLY A 27 4.60 -4.17 14.52
CA GLY A 27 4.98 -4.13 13.11
C GLY A 27 5.64 -5.43 12.66
N ILE A 28 5.54 -5.74 11.37
CA ILE A 28 6.06 -6.97 10.77
C ILE A 28 7.02 -6.58 9.65
N GLY A 29 8.30 -6.89 9.84
CA GLY A 29 9.32 -6.62 8.86
C GLY A 29 9.83 -7.90 8.24
N PHE A 30 9.95 -7.88 6.91
CA PHE A 30 10.43 -9.02 6.14
C PHE A 30 11.72 -8.68 5.39
N GLY A 31 12.57 -9.69 5.23
CA GLY A 31 13.76 -9.65 4.38
C GLY A 31 15.01 -9.20 5.13
N GLU A 32 15.95 -10.13 5.25
CA GLU A 32 17.27 -9.87 5.83
C GLU A 32 18.11 -8.94 4.95
N PRO A 33 18.95 -8.06 5.52
CA PRO A 33 19.19 -7.82 6.96
C PRO A 33 18.30 -6.70 7.56
N GLN A 34 17.24 -6.28 6.86
CA GLN A 34 16.45 -5.10 7.23
C GLN A 34 15.11 -5.42 7.90
N SER A 35 14.85 -6.69 8.21
CA SER A 35 13.60 -7.17 8.79
C SER A 35 13.28 -6.42 10.10
N GLU A 36 14.22 -6.32 11.03
CA GLU A 36 14.02 -5.60 12.30
C GLU A 36 13.73 -4.10 12.12
N LEU A 37 14.42 -3.44 11.18
CA LEU A 37 14.22 -2.02 10.91
C LEU A 37 12.83 -1.76 10.33
N ARG A 38 12.37 -2.62 9.42
CA ARG A 38 11.02 -2.55 8.82
C ARG A 38 9.94 -2.82 9.85
N ALA A 39 10.15 -3.84 10.69
CA ALA A 39 9.23 -4.16 11.78
C ALA A 39 9.11 -2.99 12.76
N THR A 40 10.24 -2.34 13.09
CA THR A 40 10.28 -1.14 13.92
C THR A 40 9.52 0.02 13.29
N ALA A 41 9.77 0.30 12.01
CA ALA A 41 9.10 1.35 11.26
C ALA A 41 7.58 1.14 11.28
N GLU A 42 7.09 -0.03 10.89
CA GLU A 42 5.65 -0.33 10.88
C GLU A 42 5.03 -0.27 12.29
N ALA A 43 5.76 -0.72 13.33
CA ALA A 43 5.28 -0.63 14.70
C ALA A 43 5.11 0.84 15.14
N LEU A 44 6.06 1.70 14.79
CA LEU A 44 6.02 3.13 15.08
C LEU A 44 4.91 3.83 14.30
N GLU A 45 4.71 3.47 13.03
CA GLU A 45 3.62 3.98 12.21
C GLU A 45 2.25 3.65 12.83
N ARG A 46 2.03 2.38 13.18
CA ARG A 46 0.79 1.92 13.83
C ARG A 46 0.60 2.56 15.22
N PHE A 47 1.68 2.79 15.96
CA PHE A 47 1.63 3.53 17.22
C PHE A 47 1.15 4.97 16.97
N TRP A 48 1.71 5.64 15.98
CA TRP A 48 1.34 7.00 15.61
C TRP A 48 -0.11 7.07 15.11
N GLN A 49 -0.55 6.15 14.24
CA GLN A 49 -1.94 6.07 13.78
C GLN A 49 -2.95 5.94 14.94
N LYS A 50 -2.59 5.20 16.01
CA LYS A 50 -3.43 5.05 17.21
C LYS A 50 -3.44 6.28 18.11
N ARG A 51 -2.33 7.02 18.17
CA ARG A 51 -2.18 8.18 19.05
C ARG A 51 -2.59 9.49 18.39
N GLY A 52 -2.55 9.55 17.08
CA GLY A 52 -2.73 10.77 16.31
C GLY A 52 -1.43 11.56 16.16
N PRO A 53 -1.48 12.62 15.33
CA PRO A 53 -0.38 13.57 15.15
C PRO A 53 0.01 14.27 16.45
N SER A 54 1.28 14.64 16.57
CA SER A 54 1.80 15.46 17.67
C SER A 54 1.39 16.93 17.54
N ASP A 55 1.56 17.70 18.62
CA ASP A 55 1.39 19.17 18.62
C ASP A 55 2.38 19.90 17.68
N HIS A 56 3.38 19.19 17.16
CA HIS A 56 4.37 19.72 16.22
C HIS A 56 4.11 19.30 14.77
N ALA A 57 3.06 18.53 14.51
CA ALA A 57 2.69 18.14 13.16
C ALA A 57 2.39 19.37 12.30
N LYS A 58 2.84 19.33 11.05
CA LYS A 58 2.68 20.39 10.06
C LYS A 58 1.89 19.85 8.88
N ILE A 59 1.03 20.68 8.32
CA ILE A 59 0.21 20.31 7.15
C ILE A 59 0.52 21.27 6.03
N TYR A 60 0.78 20.73 4.85
CA TYR A 60 1.17 21.46 3.65
C TYR A 60 0.16 21.20 2.53
N SER A 61 -0.12 22.23 1.73
CA SER A 61 -0.75 22.02 0.43
C SER A 61 0.30 21.53 -0.56
N LEU A 62 0.07 20.40 -1.24
CA LEU A 62 1.02 19.92 -2.24
C LEU A 62 1.19 20.86 -3.41
N SER A 63 0.13 21.56 -3.82
CA SER A 63 0.19 22.59 -4.87
C SER A 63 1.16 23.74 -4.56
N ASN A 64 1.49 23.95 -3.28
CA ASN A 64 2.40 25.00 -2.82
C ASN A 64 3.70 24.46 -2.23
N TYR A 65 3.91 23.13 -2.22
CA TYR A 65 5.03 22.52 -1.50
C TYR A 65 6.40 23.02 -1.99
N PHE A 66 6.55 23.25 -3.31
CA PHE A 66 7.80 23.75 -3.89
C PHE A 66 8.06 25.24 -3.66
N ASN A 67 7.09 25.98 -3.15
CA ASN A 67 7.20 27.43 -2.95
C ASN A 67 7.50 27.79 -1.48
N ASP A 68 7.87 26.82 -0.62
CA ASP A 68 8.27 26.95 0.79
C ASP A 68 7.32 27.71 1.75
N ASP A 69 6.20 28.27 1.27
CA ASP A 69 5.54 29.37 2.00
C ASP A 69 4.10 29.16 2.45
N LYS A 70 3.50 27.96 2.36
CA LYS A 70 2.15 27.76 2.91
C LYS A 70 1.97 26.46 3.69
N LEU A 71 2.33 26.55 4.97
CA LEU A 71 1.70 25.75 6.03
C LEU A 71 0.19 26.03 5.97
N VAL A 72 -0.61 25.01 5.68
CA VAL A 72 -2.07 25.11 5.77
C VAL A 72 -2.44 24.67 7.17
N ILE A 73 -2.54 25.62 8.10
CA ILE A 73 -3.21 25.39 9.38
C ILE A 73 -4.70 25.56 9.11
N SER A 74 -5.38 24.53 8.60
CA SER A 74 -6.84 24.55 8.50
C SER A 74 -7.45 23.56 9.48
N GLU A 75 -8.54 23.96 10.14
CA GLU A 75 -9.40 23.06 10.93
C GLU A 75 -9.93 21.89 10.06
N GLU A 76 -10.07 22.10 8.75
CA GLU A 76 -10.44 21.07 7.78
C GLU A 76 -9.46 19.90 7.79
N ALA A 77 -8.16 20.15 7.94
CA ALA A 77 -7.14 19.11 7.95
C ALA A 77 -7.18 18.24 9.22
N GLN A 78 -7.75 18.74 10.32
CA GLN A 78 -8.03 17.95 11.53
C GLN A 78 -9.24 17.02 11.35
N ASN A 79 -10.12 17.33 10.39
CA ASN A 79 -11.33 16.57 10.08
C ASN A 79 -11.17 15.60 8.89
N VAL A 80 -10.02 15.60 8.18
CA VAL A 80 -9.75 14.63 7.11
C VAL A 80 -9.38 13.30 7.75
N THR A 81 -10.31 12.35 7.72
CA THR A 81 -10.17 11.05 8.41
C THR A 81 -9.30 10.04 7.67
N ASP A 82 -9.00 10.26 6.40
CA ASP A 82 -8.47 9.20 5.55
C ASP A 82 -6.94 9.06 5.54
N SER A 83 -6.47 7.81 5.43
CA SER A 83 -5.09 7.33 5.54
C SER A 83 -4.58 6.64 4.27
N SER A 84 -4.91 7.11 3.07
CA SER A 84 -4.22 6.65 1.87
C SER A 84 -2.81 7.29 1.82
N GLY A 85 -1.74 6.50 1.95
CA GLY A 85 -0.34 6.97 1.95
C GLY A 85 0.22 7.47 3.27
N THR A 86 0.44 6.59 4.27
CA THR A 86 1.20 6.94 5.49
C THR A 86 2.53 6.22 5.46
N ALA A 87 3.64 6.95 5.59
CA ALA A 87 4.96 6.33 5.66
C ALA A 87 5.81 6.94 6.76
N ILE A 88 6.70 6.12 7.32
CA ILE A 88 7.67 6.52 8.33
C ILE A 88 9.10 6.18 7.90
N HIS A 89 10.02 7.12 8.07
CA HIS A 89 11.43 6.93 7.73
C HIS A 89 12.35 7.83 8.57
N ARG A 90 13.63 7.46 8.70
CA ARG A 90 14.65 8.31 9.38
C ARG A 90 15.09 9.54 8.58
N SER A 91 14.61 9.67 7.35
CA SER A 91 14.85 10.80 6.45
C SER A 91 13.50 11.34 6.03
N LEU A 92 13.30 12.65 6.19
CA LEU A 92 12.06 13.33 5.86
C LEU A 92 11.70 13.16 4.38
N GLU A 93 12.67 13.37 3.49
CA GLU A 93 12.48 13.23 2.04
C GLU A 93 11.97 11.81 1.68
N LYS A 94 12.58 10.79 2.28
CA LYS A 94 12.17 9.39 2.06
C LYS A 94 10.80 9.06 2.63
N ALA A 95 10.42 9.67 3.75
CA ALA A 95 9.07 9.51 4.31
C ALA A 95 8.03 10.11 3.35
N ILE A 96 8.28 11.32 2.84
CA ILE A 96 7.40 12.00 1.88
C ILE A 96 7.28 11.21 0.56
N GLU A 97 8.41 10.79 -0.01
CA GLU A 97 8.44 9.97 -1.24
C GLU A 97 7.62 8.69 -1.05
N SER A 98 7.86 7.97 0.05
CA SER A 98 7.15 6.71 0.34
C SER A 98 5.66 6.93 0.54
N ALA A 99 5.25 8.01 1.22
CA ALA A 99 3.85 8.34 1.42
C ALA A 99 3.14 8.66 0.08
N CYS A 100 3.81 9.40 -0.82
CA CYS A 100 3.28 9.68 -2.17
C CYS A 100 3.15 8.41 -3.01
N LEU A 101 4.18 7.54 -2.98
CA LEU A 101 4.18 6.27 -3.69
C LEU A 101 3.07 5.34 -3.19
N GLU A 102 2.86 5.23 -1.88
CA GLU A 102 1.79 4.44 -1.29
C GLU A 102 0.39 5.00 -1.61
N PHE A 103 0.24 6.34 -1.63
CA PHE A 103 -0.99 6.96 -2.10
C PHE A 103 -1.29 6.58 -3.57
N ILE A 104 -0.32 6.75 -4.46
CA ILE A 104 -0.42 6.40 -5.89
C ILE A 104 -0.75 4.92 -6.09
N GLU A 105 -0.12 4.04 -5.31
CA GLU A 105 -0.40 2.61 -5.29
C GLU A 105 -1.86 2.32 -4.95
N ARG A 106 -2.35 2.88 -3.84
CA ARG A 106 -3.74 2.71 -3.40
C ARG A 106 -4.74 3.23 -4.42
N GLN A 107 -4.51 4.42 -4.97
CA GLN A 107 -5.41 4.98 -5.97
C GLN A 107 -5.43 4.14 -7.25
N SER A 108 -4.29 3.59 -7.67
CA SER A 108 -4.21 2.68 -8.82
C SER A 108 -4.94 1.35 -8.56
N LEU A 109 -4.80 0.78 -7.35
CA LEU A 109 -5.56 -0.41 -6.93
C LEU A 109 -7.06 -0.16 -6.93
N ILE A 110 -7.51 0.97 -6.36
CA ILE A 110 -8.94 1.33 -6.31
C ILE A 110 -9.47 1.53 -7.72
N ALA A 111 -8.72 2.22 -8.59
CA ALA A 111 -9.09 2.40 -9.98
C ALA A 111 -9.24 1.05 -10.70
N HIS A 112 -8.22 0.20 -10.61
CA HIS A 112 -8.22 -1.13 -11.21
C HIS A 112 -9.37 -1.99 -10.73
N TRP A 113 -9.64 -1.96 -9.43
CA TRP A 113 -10.71 -2.72 -8.81
C TRP A 113 -12.11 -2.22 -9.16
N ARG A 114 -12.37 -0.91 -8.99
CA ARG A 114 -13.72 -0.31 -9.11
C ARG A 114 -14.12 -0.01 -10.54
N PHE A 115 -13.17 0.42 -11.36
CA PHE A 115 -13.42 0.87 -12.73
C PHE A 115 -12.88 -0.10 -13.76
N SER A 116 -12.37 -1.26 -13.31
CA SER A 116 -11.84 -2.27 -14.20
C SER A 116 -10.80 -1.68 -15.15
N THR A 117 -9.93 -0.79 -14.65
CA THR A 117 -8.88 -0.19 -15.49
C THR A 117 -7.95 -1.27 -16.01
N HIS A 118 -7.34 -1.05 -17.16
CA HIS A 118 -6.50 -2.06 -17.80
C HIS A 118 -5.23 -2.33 -16.97
N GLY A 119 -4.91 -3.61 -16.79
CA GLY A 119 -3.61 -4.05 -16.29
C GLY A 119 -2.83 -4.77 -17.40
N VAL A 120 -1.54 -4.48 -17.54
CA VAL A 120 -0.65 -5.19 -18.47
C VAL A 120 0.00 -6.34 -17.74
N GLU A 121 -0.32 -7.58 -18.13
CA GLU A 121 0.35 -8.76 -17.56
C GLU A 121 1.84 -8.76 -17.94
N LEU A 122 2.70 -8.85 -16.93
CA LEU A 122 4.14 -8.84 -17.09
C LEU A 122 4.67 -10.26 -17.18
N SER A 123 5.35 -10.58 -18.28
CA SER A 123 6.16 -11.79 -18.37
C SER A 123 7.47 -11.57 -17.62
N MET A 124 7.57 -12.09 -16.40
CA MET A 124 8.81 -12.09 -15.64
C MET A 124 9.42 -13.48 -15.68
N ASN A 125 10.68 -13.60 -16.11
CA ASN A 125 11.48 -14.81 -15.91
C ASN A 125 11.78 -14.92 -14.41
N ASN A 126 10.84 -15.44 -13.64
CA ASN A 126 10.82 -15.27 -12.20
C ASN A 126 11.54 -16.45 -11.52
N PRO A 127 12.52 -16.25 -10.62
CA PRO A 127 13.07 -17.36 -9.84
C PRO A 127 12.09 -17.93 -8.80
N VAL A 128 10.93 -17.28 -8.60
CA VAL A 128 9.82 -17.78 -7.77
C VAL A 128 8.93 -18.77 -8.54
N GLU A 129 9.14 -18.91 -9.86
CA GLU A 129 8.42 -19.90 -10.66
C GLU A 129 8.73 -21.32 -10.18
N ASN A 130 7.67 -21.99 -9.70
CA ASN A 130 7.48 -23.44 -9.77
C ASN A 130 8.13 -24.31 -8.70
N ASP A 131 7.92 -24.01 -7.41
CA ASP A 131 8.06 -25.06 -6.40
C ASP A 131 6.93 -26.12 -6.52
N HIS A 132 5.76 -25.76 -7.09
CA HIS A 132 4.65 -26.72 -7.27
C HIS A 132 3.77 -26.41 -8.51
N PRO A 133 3.38 -27.42 -9.32
CA PRO A 133 2.58 -27.23 -10.55
C PRO A 133 1.15 -26.74 -10.32
N SER A 134 0.68 -26.69 -9.07
CA SER A 134 -0.65 -26.17 -8.73
C SER A 134 -0.64 -24.70 -8.32
N GLU A 135 0.50 -24.01 -8.43
CA GLU A 135 0.62 -22.60 -8.10
C GLU A 135 0.54 -21.77 -9.37
N THR A 136 -0.23 -20.70 -9.31
CA THR A 136 -0.30 -19.72 -10.38
C THR A 136 0.07 -18.36 -9.82
N TRP A 137 1.14 -17.79 -10.38
CA TRP A 137 1.63 -16.46 -10.10
C TRP A 137 1.39 -15.58 -11.31
N ARG A 138 0.78 -14.42 -11.10
CA ARG A 138 0.57 -13.41 -12.15
C ARG A 138 0.95 -12.05 -11.63
N ILE A 139 1.43 -11.19 -12.52
CA ILE A 139 1.82 -9.83 -12.17
C ILE A 139 1.27 -8.91 -13.23
N TYR A 140 0.58 -7.87 -12.79
CA TYR A 140 0.02 -6.85 -13.65
C TYR A 140 0.66 -5.51 -13.33
N GLU A 141 0.95 -4.71 -14.33
CA GLU A 141 1.20 -3.28 -14.20
C GLU A 141 -0.14 -2.55 -14.36
N ILE A 142 -0.53 -1.77 -13.36
CA ILE A 142 -1.88 -1.18 -13.21
C ILE A 142 -1.84 0.34 -12.96
N SER A 143 -0.77 1.01 -13.36
CA SER A 143 -0.55 2.42 -13.03
C SER A 143 -1.59 3.30 -13.70
N ILE A 144 -2.16 4.22 -12.93
CA ILE A 144 -3.02 5.29 -13.48
C ILE A 144 -2.26 6.62 -13.61
N PHE A 145 -1.12 6.75 -12.93
CA PHE A 145 -0.32 7.97 -12.88
C PHE A 145 0.88 7.88 -13.82
N GLU A 146 1.09 8.90 -14.65
CA GLU A 146 2.30 8.98 -15.47
C GLU A 146 3.51 9.27 -14.59
N GLY A 147 4.56 8.45 -14.68
CA GLY A 147 5.79 8.67 -13.92
C GLY A 147 6.09 7.60 -12.89
N VAL A 148 5.07 6.87 -12.42
CA VAL A 148 5.20 5.86 -11.36
C VAL A 148 4.60 4.56 -11.86
N TYR A 149 5.33 3.46 -11.68
CA TYR A 149 4.79 2.12 -11.90
C TYR A 149 4.08 1.65 -10.64
N VAL A 150 2.92 1.04 -10.81
CA VAL A 150 2.20 0.29 -9.79
C VAL A 150 2.03 -1.13 -10.31
N CYS A 151 2.58 -2.10 -9.61
CA CYS A 151 2.47 -3.52 -9.93
C CYS A 151 1.57 -4.22 -8.91
N LEU A 152 0.71 -5.11 -9.38
CA LEU A 152 -0.12 -6.01 -8.59
C LEU A 152 0.30 -7.45 -8.88
N ALA A 153 0.82 -8.14 -7.87
CA ALA A 153 1.09 -9.57 -7.91
C ALA A 153 -0.08 -10.34 -7.31
N LEU A 154 -0.52 -11.39 -8.01
CA LEU A 154 -1.57 -12.29 -7.58
C LEU A 154 -1.01 -13.71 -7.49
N PHE A 155 -1.35 -14.38 -6.41
CA PHE A 155 -1.09 -15.79 -6.20
C PHE A 155 -2.41 -16.55 -6.09
N SER A 156 -2.47 -17.73 -6.69
CA SER A 156 -3.54 -18.69 -6.44
C SER A 156 -3.05 -20.12 -6.42
N SER A 157 -3.69 -20.96 -5.60
CA SER A 157 -3.46 -22.41 -5.62
C SER A 157 -4.65 -23.18 -5.08
N PRO A 158 -5.24 -24.14 -5.82
CA PRO A 158 -6.32 -24.97 -5.28
C PRO A 158 -5.84 -25.98 -4.23
N ALA A 159 -4.55 -26.33 -4.22
CA ALA A 159 -4.00 -27.42 -3.40
C ALA A 159 -3.42 -26.98 -2.05
N LYS A 160 -3.16 -25.68 -1.86
CA LYS A 160 -2.58 -25.14 -0.62
C LYS A 160 -3.65 -24.63 0.34
N SER A 161 -3.28 -24.51 1.62
CA SER A 161 -4.11 -23.88 2.65
C SER A 161 -4.38 -22.41 2.33
N THR A 162 -3.34 -21.69 1.89
CA THR A 162 -3.50 -20.39 1.23
C THR A 162 -3.82 -20.62 -0.24
N GLN A 163 -5.06 -20.33 -0.62
CA GLN A 163 -5.59 -20.50 -1.97
C GLN A 163 -5.53 -19.21 -2.80
N TYR A 164 -5.44 -18.05 -2.13
CA TYR A 164 -5.32 -16.75 -2.77
C TYR A 164 -4.44 -15.82 -1.93
N SER A 165 -3.66 -14.99 -2.61
CA SER A 165 -2.95 -13.86 -2.00
C SER A 165 -2.72 -12.77 -3.04
N ALA A 166 -2.60 -11.54 -2.58
CA ALA A 166 -2.25 -10.39 -3.42
C ALA A 166 -1.22 -9.52 -2.72
N GLY A 167 -0.37 -8.87 -3.52
CA GLY A 167 0.55 -7.85 -3.06
C GLY A 167 0.70 -6.77 -4.12
N ALA A 168 0.76 -5.52 -3.70
CA ALA A 168 0.95 -4.40 -4.60
C ALA A 168 2.28 -3.73 -4.30
N ALA A 169 2.76 -2.93 -5.23
CA ALA A 169 3.89 -2.07 -4.98
C ALA A 169 3.88 -0.92 -5.97
N SER A 170 4.32 0.26 -5.54
CA SER A 170 4.68 1.36 -6.44
C SER A 170 6.18 1.67 -6.44
N GLY A 171 6.66 2.26 -7.54
CA GLY A 171 8.03 2.74 -7.68
C GLY A 171 8.36 3.24 -9.09
N PHE A 172 9.53 3.85 -9.25
CA PHE A 172 9.97 4.46 -10.53
C PHE A 172 10.58 3.46 -11.53
N HIS A 173 10.86 2.23 -11.10
CA HIS A 173 11.49 1.19 -11.92
C HIS A 173 10.63 -0.07 -11.97
N LEU A 174 10.03 -0.35 -13.13
CA LEU A 174 9.08 -1.44 -13.35
C LEU A 174 9.53 -2.79 -12.74
N ARG A 175 10.75 -3.23 -13.05
CA ARG A 175 11.26 -4.51 -12.55
C ARG A 175 11.36 -4.55 -11.02
N SER A 176 11.95 -3.52 -10.41
CA SER A 176 12.08 -3.43 -8.95
C SER A 176 10.71 -3.37 -8.27
N THR A 177 9.77 -2.64 -8.87
CA THR A 177 8.38 -2.54 -8.41
C THR A 177 7.67 -3.90 -8.50
N ALA A 178 7.80 -4.63 -9.62
CA ALA A 178 7.24 -5.98 -9.77
C ALA A 178 7.83 -6.97 -8.75
N GLU A 179 9.14 -6.94 -8.54
CA GLU A 179 9.81 -7.75 -7.51
C GLU A 179 9.34 -7.39 -6.10
N LYS A 180 9.06 -6.10 -5.82
CA LYS A 180 8.47 -5.66 -4.55
C LYS A 180 7.06 -6.19 -4.38
N ALA A 181 6.19 -6.07 -5.39
CA ALA A 181 4.82 -6.60 -5.35
C ALA A 181 4.78 -8.11 -5.09
N LEU A 182 5.69 -8.88 -5.72
CA LEU A 182 5.83 -10.32 -5.46
C LEU A 182 6.22 -10.61 -4.01
N ARG A 183 7.17 -9.84 -3.45
CA ARG A 183 7.55 -9.98 -2.05
C ARG A 183 6.35 -9.71 -1.14
N GLU A 184 5.60 -8.64 -1.37
CA GLU A 184 4.39 -8.33 -0.59
C GLU A 184 3.32 -9.42 -0.74
N CYS A 185 3.13 -9.96 -1.94
CA CYS A 185 2.21 -11.07 -2.17
C CYS A 185 2.63 -12.32 -1.37
N ARG A 186 3.93 -12.61 -1.31
CA ARG A 186 4.49 -13.71 -0.50
C ARG A 186 4.32 -13.44 1.00
N GLN A 187 4.51 -12.21 1.44
CA GLN A 187 4.25 -11.82 2.83
C GLN A 187 2.79 -12.07 3.20
N ALA A 188 1.87 -11.68 2.32
CA ALA A 188 0.45 -11.88 2.50
C ALA A 188 0.06 -13.38 2.48
N ILE A 189 0.81 -14.26 1.81
CA ILE A 189 0.64 -15.72 1.92
C ILE A 189 0.96 -16.18 3.35
N LEU A 190 2.08 -15.72 3.91
CA LEU A 190 2.51 -16.09 5.26
C LEU A 190 1.55 -15.54 6.32
N SER A 191 1.07 -14.31 6.14
CA SER A 191 0.01 -13.74 6.98
C SER A 191 -1.29 -14.55 6.90
N MET A 192 -1.70 -15.02 5.73
CA MET A 192 -2.86 -15.91 5.58
C MET A 192 -2.68 -17.22 6.36
N GLN A 193 -1.48 -17.82 6.30
CA GLN A 193 -1.18 -19.05 7.04
C GLN A 193 -1.28 -18.84 8.55
N ASP A 194 -0.74 -17.74 9.08
CA ASP A 194 -0.91 -17.39 10.50
C ASP A 194 -2.38 -17.18 10.87
N ASN A 195 -3.15 -16.48 10.03
CA ASN A 195 -4.58 -16.27 10.26
C ASN A 195 -5.38 -17.59 10.27
N LEU A 196 -5.07 -18.51 9.35
CA LEU A 196 -5.67 -19.84 9.30
C LEU A 196 -5.33 -20.65 10.55
N PHE A 197 -4.07 -20.60 11.00
CA PHE A 197 -3.62 -21.26 12.23
C PHE A 197 -4.27 -20.68 13.49
N ARG A 198 -4.42 -19.36 13.58
CA ARG A 198 -5.14 -18.71 14.68
C ARG A 198 -6.58 -19.20 14.75
N ARG A 199 -7.27 -19.21 13.60
CA ARG A 199 -8.64 -19.68 13.51
C ARG A 199 -8.79 -21.14 13.91
N SER A 200 -7.90 -22.03 13.48
CA SER A 200 -7.95 -23.46 13.84
C SER A 200 -7.64 -23.73 15.31
N THR A 201 -6.89 -22.84 15.98
CA THR A 201 -6.52 -22.95 17.40
C THR A 201 -7.39 -22.11 18.34
N GLY A 202 -8.44 -21.46 17.82
CA GLY A 202 -9.31 -20.58 18.60
C GLY A 202 -8.63 -19.29 19.10
N ARG A 203 -7.47 -18.93 18.55
CA ARG A 203 -6.80 -17.65 18.85
C ARG A 203 -7.53 -16.53 18.11
N PRO A 204 -7.71 -15.35 18.74
CA PRO A 204 -8.34 -14.22 18.07
C PRO A 204 -7.49 -13.71 16.91
N LEU A 205 -8.16 -13.28 15.85
CA LEU A 205 -7.59 -12.42 14.82
C LEU A 205 -7.35 -11.02 15.38
N MET A 206 -6.45 -10.28 14.75
CA MET A 206 -6.02 -8.96 15.24
C MET A 206 -6.99 -7.84 14.83
N ASP A 207 -7.68 -7.99 13.71
CA ASP A 207 -8.62 -7.00 13.19
C ASP A 207 -9.64 -7.61 12.21
N ARG A 208 -10.62 -6.81 11.79
CA ARG A 208 -11.66 -7.19 10.81
C ARG A 208 -11.09 -7.43 9.41
N ILE A 209 -9.96 -6.81 9.06
CA ILE A 209 -9.35 -6.97 7.73
C ILE A 209 -8.86 -8.41 7.55
N GLN A 210 -8.29 -9.01 8.60
CA GLN A 210 -7.89 -10.42 8.59
C GLN A 210 -9.08 -11.37 8.38
N ASP A 211 -10.25 -11.06 8.93
CA ASP A 211 -11.48 -11.84 8.71
C ASP A 211 -11.94 -11.79 7.25
N GLU A 212 -11.97 -10.60 6.65
CA GLU A 212 -12.34 -10.45 5.23
C GLU A 212 -11.33 -11.14 4.32
N TYR A 213 -10.03 -11.05 4.66
CA TYR A 213 -8.98 -11.72 3.92
C TYR A 213 -9.15 -13.24 3.94
N LEU A 214 -9.48 -13.83 5.09
CA LEU A 214 -9.79 -15.27 5.20
C LEU A 214 -11.00 -15.68 4.36
N LYS A 215 -12.04 -14.85 4.26
CA LYS A 215 -13.22 -15.14 3.41
C LYS A 215 -12.85 -15.13 1.92
N ALA A 216 -11.88 -14.31 1.54
CA ALA A 216 -11.35 -14.19 0.18
C ALA A 216 -10.38 -15.32 -0.19
N ASN A 217 -10.00 -16.20 0.75
CA ASN A 217 -9.09 -17.32 0.51
C ASN A 217 -9.76 -18.45 -0.29
N LYS A 218 -10.04 -18.21 -1.56
CA LYS A 218 -10.62 -19.16 -2.52
C LYS A 218 -9.81 -19.14 -3.81
N PRO A 219 -9.72 -20.26 -4.57
CA PRO A 219 -8.84 -20.32 -5.74
C PRO A 219 -9.26 -19.35 -6.85
N ASN A 220 -10.57 -19.11 -6.99
CA ASN A 220 -11.15 -18.27 -8.04
C ASN A 220 -11.11 -16.76 -7.73
N THR A 221 -10.73 -16.34 -6.52
CA THR A 221 -10.65 -14.91 -6.16
C THR A 221 -9.68 -14.16 -7.07
N SER A 222 -8.60 -14.80 -7.51
CA SER A 222 -7.64 -14.19 -8.44
C SER A 222 -8.24 -13.87 -9.82
N GLU A 223 -9.29 -14.58 -10.23
CA GLU A 223 -9.98 -14.36 -11.51
C GLU A 223 -10.90 -13.12 -11.46
N GLU A 224 -11.33 -12.70 -10.27
CA GLU A 224 -12.17 -11.50 -10.12
C GLU A 224 -11.41 -10.22 -10.51
N TRP A 225 -10.09 -10.22 -10.37
CA TRP A 225 -9.21 -9.15 -10.84
C TRP A 225 -9.05 -9.10 -12.37
N ARG A 226 -9.47 -10.15 -13.08
CA ARG A 226 -9.27 -10.28 -14.54
C ARG A 226 -10.41 -9.73 -15.39
N ASN A 227 -11.59 -9.52 -14.82
CA ASN A 227 -12.82 -9.19 -15.58
C ASN A 227 -12.86 -7.75 -16.14
N SER A 228 -11.70 -7.09 -16.31
CA SER A 228 -11.57 -5.80 -16.96
C SER A 228 -11.39 -5.95 -18.47
N ASN A 229 -12.36 -5.46 -19.26
CA ASN A 229 -12.26 -5.39 -20.71
C ASN A 229 -10.98 -4.60 -21.10
N PRO A 230 -10.02 -5.21 -21.82
CA PRO A 230 -8.71 -4.61 -22.01
C PRO A 230 -8.75 -3.52 -23.09
N LEU A 231 -8.85 -2.25 -22.68
CA LEU A 231 -8.42 -1.12 -23.50
C LEU A 231 -6.92 -0.91 -23.29
N ARG A 232 -6.12 -1.20 -24.33
CA ARG A 232 -4.67 -1.05 -24.30
C ARG A 232 -4.28 0.43 -24.18
N ILE A 233 -3.81 0.83 -23.01
CA ILE A 233 -3.05 2.08 -22.87
C ILE A 233 -1.59 1.74 -23.19
N THR A 234 -1.05 2.33 -24.26
CA THR A 234 0.38 2.19 -24.59
C THR A 234 1.15 3.15 -23.73
N ILE A 235 1.77 2.65 -22.66
CA ILE A 235 2.60 3.44 -21.77
C ILE A 235 4.01 3.56 -22.39
N PRO A 236 4.48 4.75 -22.79
CA PRO A 236 5.78 4.91 -23.42
C PRO A 236 6.93 4.48 -22.48
N SER A 237 7.89 3.74 -23.03
CA SER A 237 9.01 3.10 -22.33
C SER A 237 10.14 4.05 -21.90
N GLN A 238 9.92 5.37 -21.91
CA GLN A 238 10.96 6.31 -21.49
C GLN A 238 11.06 6.32 -19.97
N LEU A 239 12.29 6.24 -19.45
CA LEU A 239 12.61 6.35 -18.01
C LEU A 239 11.77 7.46 -17.36
N ARG A 240 10.85 7.04 -16.51
CA ARG A 240 9.86 7.89 -15.87
C ARG A 240 10.45 8.48 -14.59
N ARG A 241 10.93 9.72 -14.72
CA ARG A 241 11.29 10.81 -13.76
C ARG A 241 11.82 10.48 -12.33
N THR A 242 12.29 11.52 -11.65
CA THR A 242 12.98 11.55 -10.32
C THR A 242 12.00 11.46 -9.14
N PRO A 243 12.46 11.28 -7.87
CA PRO A 243 11.59 11.28 -6.68
C PRO A 243 10.62 12.48 -6.57
N ASN A 244 11.02 13.68 -7.00
CA ASN A 244 10.15 14.85 -7.05
C ASN A 244 8.94 14.67 -7.96
N SER A 245 8.99 13.73 -8.91
CA SER A 245 7.92 13.54 -9.88
C SER A 245 6.61 13.01 -9.31
N ALA A 246 6.65 12.17 -8.26
CA ALA A 246 5.43 11.71 -7.61
C ALA A 246 4.72 12.87 -6.89
N LEU A 247 5.51 13.72 -6.23
CA LEU A 247 5.01 14.91 -5.55
C LEU A 247 4.48 15.95 -6.53
N GLU A 248 5.24 16.28 -7.58
CA GLU A 248 4.83 17.17 -8.67
C GLU A 248 3.55 16.65 -9.33
N LEU A 249 3.46 15.34 -9.56
CA LEU A 249 2.28 14.74 -10.17
C LEU A 249 1.04 14.92 -9.29
N LEU A 250 1.12 14.66 -7.99
CA LEU A 250 -0.02 14.83 -7.08
C LEU A 250 -0.38 16.32 -6.90
N ALA A 251 0.63 17.19 -6.84
CA ALA A 251 0.47 18.64 -6.71
C ALA A 251 -0.27 19.28 -7.90
N ASN A 252 -0.17 18.68 -9.10
CA ASN A 252 -0.78 19.17 -10.33
C ASN A 252 -2.14 18.53 -10.67
N THR A 253 -2.71 17.72 -9.77
CA THR A 253 -4.08 17.21 -9.95
C THR A 253 -5.12 18.31 -9.72
N ALA A 254 -6.35 18.12 -10.19
CA ALA A 254 -7.43 19.11 -9.99
C ALA A 254 -7.76 19.30 -8.49
N ASN A 255 -7.62 18.24 -7.70
CA ASN A 255 -7.83 18.22 -6.25
C ASN A 255 -6.59 17.63 -5.56
N PRO A 256 -5.50 18.41 -5.40
CA PRO A 256 -4.27 17.92 -4.78
C PRO A 256 -4.51 17.48 -3.33
N PRO A 257 -4.02 16.31 -2.91
CA PRO A 257 -4.04 15.94 -1.51
C PRO A 257 -3.20 16.92 -0.67
N LEU A 258 -3.54 17.05 0.61
CA LEU A 258 -2.71 17.71 1.60
C LEU A 258 -1.64 16.72 2.11
N MET A 259 -0.53 17.25 2.60
CA MET A 259 0.56 16.46 3.19
C MET A 259 0.71 16.83 4.67
N LEU A 260 0.48 15.88 5.56
CA LEU A 260 0.85 15.99 6.97
C LEU A 260 2.26 15.44 7.16
N VAL A 261 3.11 16.21 7.84
CA VAL A 261 4.45 15.79 8.28
C VAL A 261 4.52 15.90 9.79
N ASP A 262 5.00 14.85 10.44
CA ASP A 262 5.26 14.80 11.87
C ASP A 262 6.62 14.17 12.14
N SER A 263 7.06 14.18 13.40
CA SER A 263 8.26 13.49 13.81
C SER A 263 8.14 12.92 15.22
N LEU A 264 8.83 11.81 15.47
CA LEU A 264 8.94 11.21 16.78
C LEU A 264 10.37 10.75 17.06
N SER A 265 10.75 10.73 18.33
CA SER A 265 12.04 10.21 18.78
C SER A 265 11.87 8.80 19.34
N TYR A 266 12.59 7.84 18.76
CA TYR A 266 12.62 6.45 19.23
C TYR A 266 14.05 5.92 19.21
N ASP A 267 14.47 5.36 20.36
CA ASP A 267 15.81 4.79 20.56
C ASP A 267 16.96 5.77 20.20
N GLY A 268 16.83 7.03 20.65
CA GLY A 268 17.79 8.09 20.35
C GLY A 268 17.81 8.57 18.90
N SER A 269 17.03 7.94 18.00
CA SER A 269 16.90 8.32 16.60
C SER A 269 15.63 9.14 16.35
N LEU A 270 15.73 10.13 15.46
CA LEU A 270 14.58 10.87 14.96
C LEU A 270 13.96 10.12 13.78
N TRP A 271 12.63 10.00 13.79
CA TRP A 271 11.84 9.41 12.72
C TRP A 271 10.83 10.43 12.23
N TYR A 272 10.68 10.51 10.93
CA TYR A 272 9.74 11.39 10.25
C TYR A 272 8.57 10.58 9.73
N ILE A 273 7.37 11.14 9.87
CA ILE A 273 6.13 10.56 9.39
C ILE A 273 5.59 11.51 8.34
N ALA A 274 5.20 10.97 7.20
CA ALA A 274 4.48 11.69 6.16
C ALA A 274 3.16 10.98 5.90
N ARG A 275 2.08 11.74 5.73
CA ARG A 275 0.75 11.22 5.43
C ARG A 275 0.04 12.10 4.42
N LEU A 276 -0.52 11.49 3.38
CA LEU A 276 -1.39 12.18 2.44
C LEU A 276 -2.82 12.20 3.01
N LEU A 277 -3.48 13.34 2.86
CA LEU A 277 -4.84 13.59 3.34
C LEU A 277 -5.67 14.12 2.17
N SER A 278 -6.84 13.54 1.93
CA SER A 278 -7.79 14.12 0.99
C SER A 278 -9.24 13.76 1.33
N ASN A 279 -10.14 14.72 1.09
CA ASN A 279 -11.57 14.47 1.08
C ASN A 279 -12.08 14.03 -0.30
N ASP A 280 -11.33 14.35 -1.35
CA ASP A 280 -11.72 14.19 -2.75
C ASP A 280 -11.25 12.87 -3.36
N TRP A 281 -10.29 12.19 -2.72
CA TRP A 281 -9.79 10.90 -3.18
C TRP A 281 -10.36 9.75 -2.36
N PRO A 282 -10.56 8.56 -2.96
CA PRO A 282 -10.95 7.36 -2.24
C PRO A 282 -9.98 6.94 -1.14
N SER A 283 -10.56 6.58 0.01
CA SER A 283 -9.86 6.13 1.22
C SER A 283 -9.39 4.69 1.21
N GLY A 284 -10.05 3.88 0.39
CA GLY A 284 -9.77 2.47 0.27
C GLY A 284 -10.72 1.83 -0.71
N LEU A 285 -10.56 0.52 -0.90
CA LEU A 285 -11.38 -0.26 -1.84
C LEU A 285 -12.87 -0.20 -1.51
N GLN A 286 -13.25 0.09 -0.26
CA GLN A 286 -14.64 0.17 0.20
C GLN A 286 -15.22 1.59 0.19
N ASP A 287 -14.44 2.62 -0.16
CA ASP A 287 -14.96 4.00 -0.22
C ASP A 287 -15.98 4.13 -1.36
N ASP A 288 -17.23 4.43 -0.99
CA ASP A 288 -18.37 4.56 -1.89
C ASP A 288 -18.86 6.01 -1.99
N ARG A 289 -18.14 6.97 -1.42
CA ARG A 289 -18.50 8.39 -1.49
C ARG A 289 -18.57 8.84 -2.95
N PRO A 290 -19.71 9.36 -3.44
CA PRO A 290 -19.88 9.72 -4.85
C PRO A 290 -18.85 10.72 -5.35
N ASP A 291 -18.47 11.70 -4.52
CA ASP A 291 -17.50 12.72 -4.89
C ASP A 291 -16.08 12.15 -5.05
N ALA A 292 -15.70 11.18 -4.21
CA ALA A 292 -14.41 10.51 -4.31
C ALA A 292 -14.29 9.68 -5.59
N LEU A 293 -15.35 8.95 -5.94
CA LEU A 293 -15.42 8.19 -7.19
C LEU A 293 -15.49 9.11 -8.41
N LYS A 294 -16.12 10.29 -8.28
CA LYS A 294 -16.16 11.31 -9.33
C LYS A 294 -14.76 11.89 -9.60
N THR A 295 -13.97 12.18 -8.56
CA THR A 295 -12.58 12.62 -8.73
C THR A 295 -11.76 11.59 -9.47
N LEU A 296 -11.82 10.31 -9.04
CA LEU A 296 -11.04 9.25 -9.68
C LEU A 296 -11.48 9.03 -11.13
N SER A 297 -12.77 8.99 -11.42
CA SER A 297 -13.28 8.86 -12.80
C SER A 297 -12.93 10.06 -13.68
N THR A 298 -12.94 11.29 -13.15
CA THR A 298 -12.48 12.48 -13.88
C THR A 298 -11.00 12.36 -14.24
N TYR A 299 -10.19 11.82 -13.33
CA TYR A 299 -8.77 11.58 -13.57
C TYR A 299 -8.53 10.50 -14.63
N LEU A 300 -9.29 9.42 -14.60
CA LEU A 300 -9.22 8.35 -15.60
C LEU A 300 -9.76 8.80 -16.97
N GLY A 301 -10.63 9.81 -17.01
CA GLY A 301 -11.31 10.28 -18.21
C GLY A 301 -12.68 9.63 -18.44
N ASN A 302 -13.47 10.22 -19.35
CA ASN A 302 -14.88 9.84 -19.59
C ASN A 302 -15.11 8.44 -20.20
N GLU A 303 -14.05 7.68 -20.48
CA GLU A 303 -14.15 6.38 -21.17
C GLU A 303 -14.35 5.19 -20.21
N PHE A 304 -14.25 5.40 -18.89
CA PHE A 304 -14.34 4.32 -17.92
C PHE A 304 -15.77 4.12 -17.40
N ARG A 305 -16.31 2.91 -17.59
CA ARG A 305 -17.59 2.49 -17.02
C ARG A 305 -17.31 1.79 -15.69
N ALA A 306 -17.92 2.26 -14.61
CA ALA A 306 -17.88 1.58 -13.31
C ALA A 306 -18.35 0.12 -13.47
N GLY A 307 -17.55 -0.82 -12.99
CA GLY A 307 -17.89 -2.25 -12.96
C GLY A 307 -18.59 -2.61 -11.64
N PRO A 308 -19.38 -3.70 -11.61
CA PRO A 308 -19.86 -4.26 -10.35
C PRO A 308 -18.67 -4.69 -9.50
N VAL A 309 -18.68 -4.27 -8.24
CA VAL A 309 -17.61 -4.50 -7.27
C VAL A 309 -17.90 -5.81 -6.54
N PRO A 310 -17.05 -6.86 -6.64
CA PRO A 310 -17.36 -8.14 -6.01
C PRO A 310 -17.16 -8.14 -4.48
N PHE A 311 -16.46 -7.16 -3.92
CA PHE A 311 -16.26 -7.00 -2.48
C PHE A 311 -16.69 -5.59 -2.01
N GLY A 312 -17.75 -5.56 -1.19
CA GLY A 312 -18.32 -4.38 -0.54
C GLY A 312 -19.40 -4.83 0.42
#